data_AF-A0A7X6P8D3-F1
#
_entry.id   AF-A0A7X6P8D3-F1
#
_cell.length_a   1.000
_cell.length_b   1.000
_cell.length_c   1.000
_cell.angle_alpha   90.00
_cell.angle_beta   90.00
_cell.angle_gamma   90.00
#
_symmetry.space_group_name_H-M   'P 1'
#
loop_
_entity.id
_entity.type
_entity.pdbx_description
1 polymer ?
#
loop_
_entity_poly.entity_id
_entity_poly.type
_entity_poly.pdbx_seq_one_letter_code
_entity_poly.pdbx_strand_id
1 'polypeptide(L)'
;MSVVEQDFILQVYTRLRDIIFSSENLKNKFLLLRQLLESVYKKLSEDSNMSFSGLFARMKYIQEQLEIPSEIDYQLNQLRILSNKAAHEDDYQPTSKEWLSSVYAINKFFRWLNPKIEDSVIEDYLSKHQAQAFPPLSPQKRKDLLCIVKSWEVLKNNNQDAGLKIVGTLEEGIECTIYLNDMEDAGKKWSTLAKVLWQYCTLKCFR
;
A
#
# COMPACT_ATOMS: atom_id res chain seq x y z
N MET A 1 15.80 -13.75 -11.25
CA MET A 1 14.39 -13.51 -11.64
C MET A 1 13.66 -14.82 -11.49
N SER A 2 12.73 -14.96 -10.53
CA SER A 2 11.81 -16.10 -10.60
C SER A 2 10.96 -15.86 -11.83
N VAL A 3 11.23 -16.63 -12.88
CA VAL A 3 10.41 -16.62 -14.09
C VAL A 3 9.11 -17.26 -13.66
N VAL A 4 8.08 -16.46 -13.39
CA VAL A 4 6.75 -17.02 -13.15
C VAL A 4 6.38 -17.83 -14.38
N GLU A 5 6.06 -19.10 -14.17
CA GLU A 5 5.76 -20.03 -15.24
C GLU A 5 4.67 -19.44 -16.15
N GLN A 6 4.90 -19.54 -17.46
CA GLN A 6 3.99 -18.99 -18.47
C GLN A 6 2.55 -19.51 -18.29
N ASP A 7 2.42 -20.80 -17.96
CA ASP A 7 1.14 -21.46 -17.73
C ASP A 7 0.39 -20.87 -16.54
N PHE A 8 1.10 -20.50 -15.47
CA PHE A 8 0.48 -19.86 -14.31
C PHE A 8 -0.09 -18.48 -14.66
N ILE A 9 0.66 -17.67 -15.42
CA ILE A 9 0.19 -16.35 -15.86
C ILE A 9 -1.04 -16.48 -16.76
N LEU A 10 -1.08 -17.46 -17.66
CA LEU A 10 -2.25 -17.73 -18.50
C LEU A 10 -3.48 -18.15 -17.66
N GLN A 11 -3.30 -19.01 -16.66
CA GLN A 11 -4.39 -19.40 -15.74
C GLN A 11 -4.94 -18.19 -14.97
N VAL A 12 -4.04 -17.32 -14.52
CA VAL A 12 -4.37 -16.08 -13.81
C VAL A 12 -5.15 -15.11 -14.71
N TYR A 13 -4.77 -14.98 -15.99
CA TYR A 13 -5.52 -14.20 -16.98
C TYR A 13 -6.90 -14.78 -17.26
N THR A 14 -7.02 -16.09 -17.46
CA THR A 14 -8.31 -16.77 -17.62
C THR A 14 -9.22 -16.49 -16.43
N ARG A 15 -8.71 -16.66 -15.20
CA ARG A 15 -9.49 -16.38 -14.00
C ARG A 15 -9.89 -14.92 -13.88
N LEU A 16 -9.03 -13.98 -14.29
CA LEU A 16 -9.39 -12.56 -14.32
C LEU A 16 -10.53 -12.28 -15.32
N ARG A 17 -10.50 -12.90 -16.51
CA ARG A 17 -11.61 -12.81 -17.48
C ARG A 17 -12.92 -13.34 -16.88
N ASP A 18 -12.89 -14.49 -16.23
CA ASP A 18 -14.08 -15.08 -15.60
C ASP A 18 -14.68 -14.12 -14.56
N ILE A 19 -13.84 -13.45 -13.76
CA ILE A 19 -14.29 -12.45 -12.79
C ILE A 19 -14.89 -11.23 -13.50
N ILE A 20 -14.26 -10.75 -14.58
CA ILE A 20 -14.73 -9.58 -15.34
C ILE A 20 -16.12 -9.84 -15.92
N PHE A 21 -16.31 -10.99 -16.57
CA PHE A 21 -17.53 -11.32 -17.31
C PHE A 21 -18.58 -12.08 -16.50
N SER A 22 -18.32 -12.40 -15.23
CA SER A 22 -19.33 -13.02 -14.37
C SER A 22 -20.53 -12.10 -14.15
N SER A 23 -21.68 -12.70 -13.88
CA SER A 23 -22.94 -12.03 -13.52
C SER A 23 -22.99 -11.60 -12.04
N GLU A 24 -21.91 -11.82 -11.29
CA GLU A 24 -21.80 -11.44 -9.89
C GLU A 24 -21.92 -9.92 -9.68
N ASN A 25 -22.45 -9.52 -8.53
CA ASN A 25 -22.42 -8.11 -8.13
C ASN A 25 -20.98 -7.63 -7.87
N LEU A 26 -20.76 -6.31 -7.88
CA LEU A 26 -19.40 -5.76 -7.73
C LEU A 26 -18.72 -6.17 -6.43
N LYS A 27 -19.46 -6.22 -5.30
CA LYS A 27 -18.89 -6.64 -4.01
C LYS A 27 -18.33 -8.07 -4.09
N ASN A 28 -19.09 -9.01 -4.66
CA ASN A 28 -18.64 -10.38 -4.89
C ASN A 28 -17.46 -10.44 -5.87
N LYS A 29 -17.46 -9.64 -6.94
CA LYS A 29 -16.30 -9.56 -7.85
C LYS A 29 -15.03 -9.07 -7.14
N PHE A 30 -15.14 -8.14 -6.19
CA PHE A 30 -14.01 -7.71 -5.35
C PHE A 30 -13.48 -8.81 -4.42
N LEU A 31 -14.36 -9.70 -3.93
CA LEU A 31 -13.95 -10.89 -3.16
C LEU A 31 -13.17 -11.87 -4.06
N LEU A 32 -13.64 -12.10 -5.28
CA LEU A 32 -12.96 -12.96 -6.23
C LEU A 32 -11.60 -12.37 -6.67
N LEU A 33 -11.53 -11.05 -6.91
CA LEU A 33 -10.27 -10.36 -7.18
C LEU A 33 -9.29 -10.47 -6.01
N ARG A 34 -9.78 -10.39 -4.77
CA ARG A 34 -8.96 -10.59 -3.58
C ARG A 34 -8.33 -11.99 -3.59
N GLN A 35 -9.13 -13.02 -3.83
CA GLN A 35 -8.66 -14.40 -3.87
C GLN A 35 -7.67 -14.63 -5.00
N LEU A 36 -7.90 -14.02 -6.17
CA LEU A 36 -6.96 -14.05 -7.29
C LEU A 36 -5.63 -13.43 -6.88
N LEU A 37 -5.66 -12.22 -6.30
CA LEU A 37 -4.47 -11.52 -5.81
C LEU A 37 -3.72 -12.35 -4.75
N GLU A 38 -4.44 -12.94 -3.79
CA GLU A 38 -3.85 -13.85 -2.80
C GLU A 38 -3.18 -15.06 -3.44
N SER A 39 -3.79 -15.67 -4.46
CA SER A 39 -3.21 -16.83 -5.15
C SER A 39 -1.92 -16.47 -5.89
N VAL A 40 -1.88 -15.32 -6.56
CA VAL A 40 -0.68 -14.81 -7.23
C VAL A 40 0.43 -14.55 -6.24
N TYR A 41 0.16 -13.79 -5.16
CA TYR A 41 1.19 -13.53 -4.16
C TYR A 41 1.65 -14.79 -3.43
N LYS A 42 0.78 -15.78 -3.20
CA LYS A 42 1.17 -17.08 -2.65
C LYS A 42 2.16 -17.79 -3.57
N LYS A 43 1.88 -17.85 -4.88
CA LYS A 43 2.78 -18.44 -5.89
C LYS A 43 4.12 -17.72 -5.92
N LEU A 44 4.12 -16.38 -5.92
CA LEU A 44 5.35 -15.58 -5.90
C LEU A 44 6.19 -15.79 -4.64
N SER A 45 5.56 -16.17 -3.53
CA SER A 45 6.22 -16.43 -2.24
C SER A 45 6.45 -17.91 -1.93
N GLU A 46 6.21 -18.83 -2.88
CA GLU A 46 6.17 -20.27 -2.60
C GLU A 46 7.50 -20.81 -2.06
N ASP A 47 8.61 -20.30 -2.58
CA ASP A 47 9.97 -20.70 -2.17
C ASP A 47 10.48 -19.93 -0.93
N SER A 48 9.64 -19.09 -0.32
CA SER A 48 10.03 -18.35 0.88
C SER A 48 9.88 -19.21 2.13
N ASN A 49 10.89 -19.18 3.01
CA ASN A 49 10.84 -19.82 4.33
C ASN A 49 10.09 -18.97 5.37
N MET A 50 9.28 -17.99 4.93
CA MET A 50 8.63 -17.01 5.81
C MET A 50 7.15 -17.31 6.01
N SER A 51 6.69 -17.17 7.25
CA SER A 51 5.26 -17.17 7.59
C SER A 51 4.71 -15.75 7.49
N PHE A 52 3.67 -15.56 6.70
CA PHE A 52 3.01 -14.26 6.52
C PHE A 52 1.70 -14.19 7.30
N SER A 53 1.53 -13.13 8.10
CA SER A 53 0.31 -12.86 8.88
C SER A 53 -0.91 -12.51 8.02
N GLY A 54 -0.72 -12.16 6.75
CA GLY A 54 -1.81 -11.84 5.82
C GLY A 54 -1.32 -11.39 4.45
N LEU A 55 -2.27 -11.05 3.57
CA LEU A 55 -1.99 -10.60 2.21
C LEU A 55 -1.07 -9.38 2.17
N PHE A 56 -1.29 -8.37 3.02
CA PHE A 56 -0.47 -7.17 3.04
C PHE A 56 1.01 -7.46 3.34
N ALA A 57 1.29 -8.28 4.36
CA ALA A 57 2.67 -8.64 4.72
C ALA A 57 3.37 -9.39 3.57
N ARG A 58 2.64 -10.31 2.91
CA ARG A 58 3.15 -11.04 1.74
C ARG A 58 3.40 -10.10 0.55
N MET A 59 2.52 -9.14 0.30
CA MET A 59 2.71 -8.15 -0.75
C MET A 59 3.97 -7.33 -0.53
N LYS A 60 4.24 -6.90 0.72
CA LYS A 60 5.43 -6.12 1.05
C LYS A 60 6.72 -6.91 0.91
N TYR A 61 6.73 -8.15 1.36
CA TYR A 61 7.86 -9.04 1.11
C TYR A 61 8.15 -9.20 -0.39
N ILE A 62 7.14 -9.53 -1.20
CA ILE A 62 7.34 -9.73 -2.65
C ILE A 62 7.73 -8.43 -3.37
N GLN A 63 7.20 -7.29 -2.94
CA GLN A 63 7.62 -5.98 -3.44
C GLN A 63 9.13 -5.77 -3.25
N GLU A 64 9.65 -6.06 -2.07
CA GLU A 64 11.08 -5.92 -1.76
C GLU A 64 11.93 -6.93 -2.55
N GLN A 65 11.49 -8.19 -2.63
CA GLN A 65 12.26 -9.24 -3.32
C GLN A 65 12.33 -9.07 -4.84
N LEU A 66 11.25 -8.58 -5.47
CA LEU A 66 11.17 -8.44 -6.92
C LEU A 66 11.36 -7.00 -7.41
N GLU A 67 11.65 -6.06 -6.49
CA GLU A 67 11.79 -4.62 -6.78
C GLU A 67 10.61 -4.08 -7.59
N ILE A 68 9.38 -4.44 -7.17
CA ILE A 68 8.16 -4.02 -7.88
C ILE A 68 8.11 -2.48 -7.93
N PRO A 69 7.90 -1.87 -9.12
CA PRO A 69 7.77 -0.43 -9.25
C PRO A 69 6.75 0.15 -8.27
N SER A 70 7.11 1.25 -7.61
CA SER A 70 6.28 1.89 -6.59
C SER A 70 4.88 2.26 -7.08
N GLU A 71 4.75 2.60 -8.37
CA GLU A 71 3.45 2.84 -8.99
C GLU A 71 2.57 1.57 -8.98
N ILE A 72 3.11 0.41 -9.34
CA ILE A 72 2.36 -0.85 -9.36
C ILE A 72 2.01 -1.28 -7.94
N ASP A 73 2.94 -1.20 -6.99
CA ASP A 73 2.67 -1.47 -5.57
C ASP A 73 1.53 -0.60 -5.03
N TYR A 74 1.56 0.70 -5.33
CA TYR A 74 0.49 1.61 -4.93
C TYR A 74 -0.87 1.16 -5.47
N GLN A 75 -0.95 0.88 -6.78
CA GLN A 75 -2.18 0.46 -7.44
C GLN A 75 -2.73 -0.85 -6.84
N LEU A 76 -1.86 -1.83 -6.58
CA LEU A 76 -2.25 -3.10 -5.97
C LEU A 76 -2.67 -2.94 -4.50
N ASN A 77 -2.05 -2.04 -3.75
CA ASN A 77 -2.48 -1.76 -2.39
C ASN A 77 -3.84 -1.07 -2.35
N GLN A 78 -4.18 -0.20 -3.31
CA GLN A 78 -5.54 0.35 -3.43
C GLN A 78 -6.55 -0.78 -3.70
N LEU A 79 -6.27 -1.65 -4.68
CA LEU A 79 -7.07 -2.85 -4.92
C LEU A 79 -7.26 -3.67 -3.63
N ARG A 80 -6.19 -3.96 -2.90
CA ARG A 80 -6.24 -4.71 -1.63
C ARG A 80 -7.14 -4.03 -0.60
N ILE A 81 -7.08 -2.70 -0.47
CA ILE A 81 -7.93 -1.95 0.47
C ILE A 81 -9.40 -2.13 0.10
N LEU A 82 -9.77 -1.94 -1.17
CA LEU A 82 -11.16 -2.07 -1.62
C LEU A 82 -11.67 -3.51 -1.50
N SER A 83 -10.85 -4.49 -1.85
CA SER A 83 -11.12 -5.91 -1.64
C SER A 83 -11.27 -6.29 -0.17
N ASN A 84 -10.52 -5.65 0.75
CA ASN A 84 -10.71 -5.81 2.19
C ASN A 84 -12.05 -5.24 2.64
N LYS A 85 -12.44 -4.05 2.17
CA LYS A 85 -13.75 -3.46 2.48
C LYS A 85 -14.87 -4.39 2.03
N ALA A 86 -14.81 -4.88 0.79
CA ALA A 86 -15.79 -5.84 0.28
C ALA A 86 -15.90 -7.12 1.13
N ALA A 87 -14.81 -7.56 1.77
CA ALA A 87 -14.78 -8.76 2.60
C ALA A 87 -15.28 -8.57 4.03
N HIS A 88 -15.23 -7.35 4.57
CA HIS A 88 -15.43 -7.11 6.01
C HIS A 88 -16.47 -6.05 6.33
N GLU A 89 -16.84 -5.19 5.37
CA GLU A 89 -17.83 -4.13 5.53
C GLU A 89 -19.12 -4.55 4.82
N ASP A 90 -20.19 -4.80 5.60
CA ASP A 90 -21.47 -5.29 5.07
C ASP A 90 -22.15 -4.26 4.16
N ASP A 91 -22.01 -2.99 4.48
CA ASP A 91 -22.58 -1.84 3.79
C ASP A 91 -21.72 -1.28 2.65
N TYR A 92 -20.51 -1.83 2.42
CA TYR A 92 -19.66 -1.37 1.33
C TYR A 92 -20.29 -1.64 -0.05
N GLN A 93 -20.49 -0.57 -0.81
CA GLN A 93 -21.01 -0.60 -2.18
C GLN A 93 -19.92 -0.11 -3.15
N PRO A 94 -19.16 -1.02 -3.79
CA PRO A 94 -18.12 -0.62 -4.72
C PRO A 94 -18.72 0.08 -5.95
N THR A 95 -18.04 1.11 -6.41
CA THR A 95 -18.41 1.86 -7.62
C THR A 95 -17.82 1.21 -8.88
N SER A 96 -18.43 1.50 -10.04
CA SER A 96 -17.89 1.08 -11.33
C SER A 96 -16.47 1.63 -11.58
N LYS A 97 -16.17 2.84 -11.10
CA LYS A 97 -14.82 3.44 -11.22
C LYS A 97 -13.77 2.69 -10.41
N GLU A 98 -14.10 2.33 -9.16
CA GLU A 98 -13.23 1.50 -8.32
C GLU A 98 -12.99 0.13 -8.94
N TRP A 99 -14.03 -0.46 -9.52
CA TRP A 99 -13.94 -1.72 -10.25
C TRP A 99 -12.99 -1.62 -11.47
N LEU A 100 -13.19 -0.64 -12.35
CA LEU A 100 -12.35 -0.47 -13.53
C LEU A 100 -10.89 -0.19 -13.18
N SER A 101 -10.64 0.64 -12.16
CA SER A 101 -9.30 0.93 -11.67
C SER A 101 -8.62 -0.30 -11.06
N SER A 102 -9.41 -1.17 -10.42
CA SER A 102 -8.95 -2.45 -9.85
C SER A 102 -8.52 -3.43 -10.94
N VAL A 103 -9.33 -3.58 -12.00
CA VAL A 103 -9.00 -4.42 -13.14
C VAL A 103 -7.77 -3.88 -13.88
N TYR A 104 -7.69 -2.56 -14.04
CA TYR A 104 -6.50 -1.92 -14.61
C TYR A 104 -5.24 -2.22 -13.78
N ALA A 105 -5.31 -2.04 -12.46
CA ALA A 105 -4.19 -2.25 -11.54
C ALA A 105 -3.64 -3.69 -11.60
N ILE A 106 -4.53 -4.68 -11.52
CA ILE A 106 -4.12 -6.09 -11.52
C ILE A 106 -3.60 -6.53 -12.89
N ASN A 107 -4.20 -6.04 -13.99
CA ASN A 107 -3.71 -6.31 -15.34
C ASN A 107 -2.32 -5.70 -15.59
N LYS A 108 -2.08 -4.46 -15.13
CA LYS A 108 -0.76 -3.81 -15.19
C LYS A 108 0.30 -4.61 -14.42
N PHE A 109 -0.08 -5.18 -13.27
CA PHE A 109 0.80 -6.06 -12.51
C PHE A 109 1.13 -7.35 -13.27
N PHE A 110 0.15 -8.00 -13.90
CA PHE A 110 0.38 -9.23 -14.67
C PHE A 110 1.28 -8.99 -15.89
N ARG A 111 1.07 -7.88 -16.61
CA ARG A 111 1.97 -7.45 -17.69
C ARG A 111 3.39 -7.18 -17.19
N TRP A 112 3.54 -6.62 -15.99
CA TRP A 112 4.86 -6.41 -15.40
C TRP A 112 5.54 -7.73 -15.02
N LEU A 113 4.79 -8.69 -14.44
CA LEU A 113 5.30 -10.02 -14.12
C LEU A 113 5.75 -10.79 -15.37
N ASN A 114 5.02 -10.66 -16.48
CA ASN A 114 5.37 -11.28 -17.74
C ASN A 114 5.03 -10.40 -18.95
N PRO A 115 5.96 -9.56 -19.41
CA PRO A 115 5.73 -8.63 -20.52
C PRO A 115 5.47 -9.28 -21.88
N LYS A 116 5.71 -10.59 -22.01
CA LYS A 116 5.52 -11.34 -23.27
C LYS A 116 4.08 -11.80 -23.45
N ILE A 117 3.31 -11.87 -22.37
CA ILE A 117 1.90 -12.30 -22.43
C ILE A 117 1.03 -11.05 -22.35
N GLU A 118 0.17 -10.92 -23.35
CA GLU A 118 -0.83 -9.87 -23.41
C GLU A 118 -2.21 -10.50 -23.61
N ASP A 119 -3.19 -10.02 -22.86
CA ASP A 119 -4.55 -10.50 -22.91
C ASP A 119 -5.45 -9.49 -23.64
N SER A 120 -5.62 -9.68 -24.96
CA SER A 120 -6.39 -8.75 -25.80
C SER A 120 -7.83 -8.55 -25.33
N VAL A 121 -8.46 -9.56 -24.73
CA VAL A 121 -9.84 -9.46 -24.23
C VAL A 121 -9.93 -8.48 -23.07
N ILE A 122 -8.96 -8.53 -22.15
CA ILE A 122 -8.91 -7.62 -21.00
C ILE A 122 -8.50 -6.22 -21.46
N GLU A 123 -7.58 -6.09 -22.41
CA GLU A 123 -7.21 -4.79 -22.99
C GLU A 123 -8.39 -4.12 -23.69
N ASP A 124 -9.14 -4.87 -24.50
CA ASP A 124 -10.33 -4.37 -25.19
C ASP A 124 -11.40 -3.95 -24.17
N TYR A 125 -11.59 -4.72 -23.10
CA TYR A 125 -12.48 -4.36 -22.01
C TYR A 125 -12.05 -3.05 -21.33
N LEU A 126 -10.78 -2.92 -20.95
CA LEU A 126 -10.25 -1.73 -20.30
C LEU A 126 -10.36 -0.49 -21.20
N SER A 127 -10.04 -0.64 -22.49
CA SER A 127 -10.12 0.41 -23.49
C SER A 127 -11.56 0.86 -23.73
N LYS A 128 -12.49 -0.08 -23.97
CA LYS A 128 -13.91 0.17 -24.19
C LYS A 128 -14.55 0.91 -23.01
N HIS A 129 -14.16 0.57 -21.79
CA HIS A 129 -14.68 1.17 -20.57
C HIS A 129 -13.89 2.39 -20.09
N GLN A 130 -12.86 2.82 -20.84
CA GLN A 130 -11.98 3.95 -20.51
C GLN A 130 -11.43 3.83 -19.07
N ALA A 131 -11.02 2.62 -18.69
CA ALA A 131 -10.47 2.35 -17.38
C ALA A 131 -9.22 3.19 -17.13
N GLN A 132 -9.10 3.73 -15.92
CA GLN A 132 -7.98 4.56 -15.50
C GLN A 132 -7.33 3.94 -14.27
N ALA A 133 -6.03 4.20 -14.10
CA ALA A 133 -5.36 3.90 -12.85
C ALA A 133 -6.08 4.58 -11.67
N PHE A 134 -5.93 4.02 -10.47
CA PHE A 134 -6.25 4.76 -9.26
C PHE A 134 -5.51 6.09 -9.27
N PRO A 135 -6.17 7.20 -8.92
CA PRO A 135 -5.49 8.48 -8.87
C PRO A 135 -4.29 8.36 -7.93
N PRO A 136 -3.14 8.96 -8.27
CA PRO A 136 -2.04 9.04 -7.34
C PRO A 136 -2.55 9.73 -6.06
N LEU A 137 -1.96 9.38 -4.91
CA LEU A 137 -2.21 10.14 -3.70
C LEU A 137 -1.90 11.60 -4.02
N SER A 138 -2.93 12.45 -3.93
CA SER A 138 -2.72 13.88 -3.99
C SER A 138 -1.67 14.21 -2.94
N PRO A 139 -0.54 14.85 -3.30
CA PRO A 139 0.42 15.26 -2.30
C PRO A 139 -0.33 16.09 -1.28
N GLN A 140 -0.44 15.60 -0.06
CA GLN A 140 -1.03 16.40 1.01
C GLN A 140 -0.18 17.66 1.09
N LYS A 141 -0.82 18.83 1.11
CA LYS A 141 -0.11 20.09 1.34
C LYS A 141 0.68 19.91 2.64
N ARG A 142 2.01 19.93 2.52
CA ARG A 142 2.92 19.85 3.67
C ARG A 142 2.50 20.95 4.63
N LYS A 143 2.17 20.58 5.86
CA LYS A 143 1.99 21.54 6.95
C LYS A 143 3.32 21.64 7.65
N ASP A 144 4.08 22.66 7.31
CA ASP A 144 5.28 23.01 8.06
C ASP A 144 4.83 23.65 9.38
N LEU A 145 5.48 23.26 10.48
CA LEU A 145 5.26 23.86 11.80
C LEU A 145 6.53 24.59 12.18
N LEU A 146 6.50 25.91 12.08
CA LEU A 146 7.58 26.76 12.57
C LEU A 146 7.35 27.04 14.06
N CYS A 147 8.29 26.65 14.90
CA CYS A 147 8.23 26.91 16.34
C CYS A 147 9.62 27.10 16.92
N ILE A 148 9.70 27.90 17.99
CA ILE A 148 10.90 28.02 18.82
C ILE A 148 10.82 26.93 19.88
N VAL A 149 11.78 26.01 19.88
CA VAL A 149 11.87 24.95 20.89
C VAL A 149 12.25 25.56 22.24
N LYS A 150 11.40 25.36 23.26
CA LYS A 150 11.64 25.77 24.65
C LYS A 150 12.33 24.65 25.44
N SER A 151 11.85 23.42 25.29
CA SER A 151 12.41 22.26 25.98
C SER A 151 12.12 20.98 25.23
N TRP A 152 12.86 19.93 25.55
CA TRP A 152 12.59 18.60 25.04
C TRP A 152 12.87 17.54 26.12
N GLU A 153 12.13 16.44 26.08
CA GLU A 153 12.34 15.29 26.96
C GLU A 153 12.17 13.98 26.19
N VAL A 154 13.01 13.01 26.50
CA VAL A 154 12.88 11.65 25.96
C VAL A 154 11.78 10.94 26.72
N LEU A 155 10.77 10.46 25.99
CA LEU A 155 9.71 9.66 26.56
C LEU A 155 10.23 8.25 26.77
N LYS A 156 9.96 7.69 27.96
CA LYS A 156 10.37 6.33 28.30
C LYS A 156 9.17 5.43 28.50
N ASN A 157 9.21 4.25 27.91
CA ASN A 157 8.28 3.16 28.18
C ASN A 157 9.10 1.94 28.65
N ASN A 158 8.80 1.39 29.84
CA ASN A 158 9.54 0.27 30.42
C ASN A 158 11.08 0.43 30.39
N ASN A 159 11.57 1.63 30.75
CA ASN A 159 13.00 2.02 30.70
C ASN A 159 13.65 2.05 29.30
N GLN A 160 12.88 1.87 28.24
CA GLN A 160 13.34 2.04 26.85
C GLN A 160 12.90 3.40 26.32
N ASP A 161 13.76 4.04 25.53
CA ASP A 161 13.44 5.27 24.83
C ASP A 161 12.30 4.97 23.83
N ALA A 162 11.14 5.61 24.03
CA ALA A 162 9.90 5.38 23.29
C ALA A 162 9.46 6.58 22.45
N GLY A 163 10.22 7.67 22.50
CA GLY A 163 9.98 8.85 21.68
C GLY A 163 10.60 10.11 22.25
N LEU A 164 10.27 11.24 21.63
CA LEU A 164 10.66 12.58 22.06
C LEU A 164 9.44 13.47 22.17
N LYS A 165 9.33 14.18 23.28
CA LYS A 165 8.39 15.29 23.45
C LYS A 165 9.16 16.60 23.35
N ILE A 166 8.68 17.49 22.50
CA ILE A 166 9.24 18.84 22.31
C ILE A 166 8.17 19.83 22.73
N VAL A 167 8.50 20.74 23.62
CA VAL A 167 7.66 21.89 23.96
C VAL A 167 8.20 23.08 23.21
N GLY A 168 7.35 23.72 22.41
CA GLY A 168 7.71 24.86 21.58
C GLY A 168 6.75 26.02 21.76
N THR A 169 7.09 27.13 21.11
CA THR A 169 6.20 28.28 20.99
C THR A 169 6.14 28.68 19.53
N LEU A 170 4.92 28.84 19.03
CA LEU A 170 4.67 29.26 17.65
C LEU A 170 5.02 30.75 17.49
N GLU A 171 5.07 31.23 16.25
CA GLU A 171 5.35 32.64 15.96
C GLU A 171 4.34 33.59 16.62
N GLU A 172 3.10 33.11 16.84
CA GLU A 172 2.03 33.87 17.50
C GLU A 172 2.14 33.86 19.04
N GLY A 173 3.20 33.30 19.62
CA GLY A 173 3.39 33.22 21.07
C GLY A 173 2.61 32.09 21.76
N ILE A 174 1.92 31.24 20.98
CA ILE A 174 1.15 30.10 21.49
C ILE A 174 2.08 28.95 21.84
N GLU A 175 1.97 28.40 23.05
CA GLU A 175 2.70 27.20 23.43
C GLU A 175 2.12 25.96 22.74
N CYS A 176 3.00 25.11 22.21
CA CYS A 176 2.65 23.86 21.57
C CYS A 176 3.51 22.71 22.12
N THR A 177 2.97 21.50 22.08
CA THR A 177 3.73 20.29 22.41
C THR A 177 3.69 19.35 21.21
N ILE A 178 4.86 18.91 20.76
CA ILE A 178 5.08 18.03 19.62
C ILE A 178 5.57 16.68 20.17
N TYR A 179 4.87 15.61 19.79
CA TYR A 179 5.23 14.24 20.17
C TYR A 179 5.77 13.50 18.95
N LEU A 180 6.98 12.93 19.09
CA LEU A 180 7.62 12.06 18.11
C LEU A 180 7.69 10.67 18.74
N ASN A 181 6.77 9.80 18.36
CA ASN A 181 6.65 8.50 19.00
C ASN A 181 7.38 7.43 18.18
N ASP A 182 8.17 6.59 18.85
CA ASP A 182 8.80 5.38 18.29
C ASP A 182 7.93 4.13 18.55
N MET A 183 6.60 4.29 18.49
CA MET A 183 5.66 3.21 18.78
C MET A 183 5.94 1.97 17.93
N GLU A 184 5.88 0.80 18.55
CA GLU A 184 6.09 -0.52 17.93
C GLU A 184 4.95 -0.96 16.99
N ASP A 185 4.36 -0.04 16.23
CA ASP A 185 3.52 -0.44 15.11
C ASP A 185 4.43 -0.83 13.93
N ALA A 186 4.18 -2.03 13.38
CA ALA A 186 4.92 -2.54 12.23
C ALA A 186 4.93 -1.51 11.08
N GLY A 187 6.11 -0.95 10.78
CA GLY A 187 6.32 0.02 9.72
C GLY A 187 6.56 1.48 10.15
N LYS A 188 6.69 1.79 11.46
CA LYS A 188 6.89 3.17 11.95
C LYS A 188 8.06 3.36 12.93
N LYS A 189 9.24 2.77 12.68
CA LYS A 189 10.47 3.17 13.39
C LYS A 189 11.06 4.42 12.72
N TRP A 190 10.88 5.61 13.29
CA TRP A 190 11.35 6.86 12.66
C TRP A 190 12.38 7.67 13.47
N SER A 191 12.77 7.29 14.68
CA SER A 191 13.87 7.99 15.36
C SER A 191 14.89 7.10 16.07
N THR A 192 15.91 6.68 15.31
CA THR A 192 17.27 6.45 15.86
C THR A 192 18.23 7.50 15.31
N LEU A 193 17.89 8.79 15.42
CA LEU A 193 18.82 9.88 15.09
C LEU A 193 19.72 10.17 16.30
N ALA A 194 21.03 10.05 16.10
CA ALA A 194 22.04 10.30 17.12
C ALA A 194 21.87 11.70 17.73
N LYS A 195 21.87 11.79 19.07
CA LYS A 195 21.60 13.01 19.87
C LYS A 195 22.44 14.23 19.43
N VAL A 196 23.66 14.00 18.93
CA VAL A 196 24.59 15.05 18.45
C VAL A 196 24.14 15.73 17.15
N LEU A 197 23.26 15.10 16.37
CA LEU A 197 22.78 15.62 15.09
C LEU A 197 21.50 16.46 15.24
N TRP A 198 20.88 16.50 16.42
CA TRP A 198 19.59 17.18 16.65
C TRP A 198 19.62 18.68 16.44
N GLN A 199 20.74 19.34 16.76
CA GLN A 199 20.92 20.77 16.49
C GLN A 199 20.87 21.12 14.99
N TYR A 200 20.99 20.11 14.12
CA TYR A 200 20.89 20.23 12.66
C TYR A 200 19.63 19.54 12.10
N CYS A 201 18.79 18.94 12.96
CA CYS A 201 17.62 18.21 12.51
C CYS A 201 16.50 19.18 12.06
N THR A 202 16.01 18.97 10.85
CA THR A 202 14.74 19.54 10.41
C THR A 202 13.64 18.52 10.66
N LEU A 203 12.70 18.85 11.52
CA LEU A 203 11.58 17.97 11.86
C LEU A 203 10.52 18.01 10.77
N LYS A 204 10.43 16.91 10.01
CA LYS A 204 9.42 16.72 8.95
C LYS A 204 8.39 15.72 9.45
N CYS A 205 7.28 16.22 9.97
CA CYS A 205 6.17 15.37 10.40
C CYS A 205 5.38 14.91 9.18
N PHE A 206 5.48 13.63 8.82
CA PHE A 206 4.62 12.99 7.84
C PHE A 206 3.33 12.52 8.53
N ARG A 207 2.18 12.76 7.90
CA ARG A 207 0.87 12.27 8.36
C ARG A 207 0.36 11.17 7.44
#